data_AF-A0AAN8RCF2-F1
#
_entry.id   AF-A0AAN8RCF2-F1
#
_cell.length_a   1.000
_cell.length_b   1.000
_cell.length_c   1.000
_cell.angle_alpha   90.00
_cell.angle_beta   90.00
_cell.angle_gamma   90.00
#
_symmetry.space_group_name_H-M   'P 1'
#
loop_
_entity.id
_entity.type
_entity.pdbx_description
1 polymer ?
#
loop_
_entity_poly.entity_id
_entity_poly.type
_entity_poly.pdbx_seq_one_letter_code
_entity_poly.pdbx_strand_id
1 'polypeptide(L)'
;MHSLASIAPELSDMIIEDFSTEDLFNLRSISKSHDARFKHRYWQEVFNENEITLRATHLQKFLDFLRTASDELKNYLRTITIRCIDSYNEIKDPKVAVLLKKIIGSLTYLENVDFDMRFQSSNAIEHWKLVMNAIIASKCQTIQSINGPHCGLAMSSFNLRESQLISYEDTFQNLVYLEVSTSVQSERADVTFAFWSWVMVVGSNIEDLSVTGYRSQGATLPKPDGEGRFLPKNFNLPKLRALELVNVCLTLKDLKVMLRNTNIIKNIKITGCVAEPNHPSYFFKLLQYLKDNKANHLERLELNLSGYHGQAVGYELPDISLGTDWAGTNWTDPKTIAKVKLNATRPIHVRTPQPTYSCEKSLWQELENNTTTVDFWNSLTDGTWIDKDITMWKKKLWIGGYRIRNSINRGSCEWAKLFRTHSVYYSANDPGWSRTQDQTMLNITKVNKLFLENGVILGEEADGGENDVDEDEDAEEE
;
A
#
# COMPACT_ATOMS: atom_id res chain seq x y z
N MET A 1 17.53 32.20 43.83
CA MET A 1 16.92 31.29 42.84
C MET A 1 18.02 30.81 41.92
N HIS A 2 18.29 29.51 41.84
CA HIS A 2 19.20 28.96 40.84
C HIS A 2 18.53 29.05 39.47
N SER A 3 19.20 29.70 38.52
CA SER A 3 18.72 29.89 37.15
C SER A 3 18.60 28.54 36.45
N LEU A 4 17.56 28.33 35.62
CA LEU A 4 17.49 27.16 34.72
C LEU A 4 18.76 27.03 33.86
N ALA A 5 19.44 28.14 33.55
CA ALA A 5 20.73 28.15 32.87
C ALA A 5 21.90 27.53 33.67
N SER A 6 21.73 27.27 34.98
CA SER A 6 22.74 26.66 35.86
C SER A 6 22.57 25.16 36.08
N ILE A 7 21.49 24.56 35.56
CA ILE A 7 21.23 23.12 35.59
C ILE A 7 22.04 22.42 34.48
N ALA A 8 22.44 21.16 34.67
CA ALA A 8 23.10 20.37 33.62
C ALA A 8 22.28 20.36 32.31
N PRO A 9 22.91 20.37 31.11
CA PRO A 9 22.25 20.34 29.81
C PRO A 9 21.13 19.29 29.73
N GLU A 10 21.44 18.06 30.12
CA GLU A 10 20.60 16.88 29.98
C GLU A 10 19.32 16.98 30.82
N LEU A 11 19.42 17.50 32.05
CA LEU A 11 18.27 17.68 32.94
C LEU A 11 17.35 18.81 32.46
N SER A 12 17.93 19.87 31.87
CA SER A 12 17.12 20.94 31.32
C SER A 12 16.43 20.52 30.03
N ASP A 13 17.07 19.71 29.19
CA ASP A 13 16.50 19.23 27.93
C ASP A 13 15.34 18.26 28.17
N MET A 14 15.41 17.46 29.25
CA MET A 14 14.27 16.69 29.76
C MET A 14 13.14 17.57 30.29
N ILE A 15 13.44 18.62 31.07
CA ILE A 15 12.39 19.50 31.64
C ILE A 15 11.62 20.23 30.54
N ILE A 16 12.32 20.64 29.48
CA ILE A 16 11.74 21.40 28.38
C ILE A 16 11.33 20.52 27.20
N GLU A 17 11.31 19.19 27.37
CA GLU A 17 11.02 18.27 26.26
C GLU A 17 9.65 18.57 25.62
N ASP A 18 8.68 18.87 26.48
CA ASP A 18 7.28 19.15 26.12
C ASP A 18 6.96 20.64 25.90
N PHE A 19 7.98 21.51 25.86
CA PHE A 19 7.75 22.95 25.75
C PHE A 19 7.30 23.33 24.35
N SER A 20 6.24 24.12 24.25
CA SER A 20 5.81 24.68 22.97
C SER A 20 6.79 25.74 22.44
N THR A 21 6.67 26.10 21.17
CA THR A 21 7.43 27.20 20.58
C THR A 21 7.25 28.52 21.34
N GLU A 22 6.05 28.77 21.87
CA GLU A 22 5.76 29.95 22.69
C GLU A 22 6.46 29.88 24.05
N ASP A 23 6.48 28.71 24.69
CA ASP A 23 7.21 28.51 25.95
C ASP A 23 8.71 28.73 25.75
N LEU A 24 9.27 28.19 24.65
CA LEU A 24 10.67 28.39 24.29
C LEU A 24 10.99 29.86 23.99
N PHE A 25 10.09 30.60 23.34
CA PHE A 25 10.24 32.03 23.12
C PHE A 25 10.30 32.80 24.45
N ASN A 26 9.32 32.55 25.31
CA ASN A 26 9.21 33.19 26.62
C ASN A 26 10.47 32.89 27.45
N LEU A 27 10.92 31.64 27.45
CA LEU A 27 12.06 31.19 28.22
C LEU A 27 13.39 31.80 27.72
N ARG A 28 13.57 31.94 26.41
CA ARG A 28 14.72 32.67 25.83
C ARG A 28 14.72 34.16 26.20
N SER A 29 13.54 34.77 26.32
CA SER A 29 13.41 36.20 26.60
C SER A 29 13.79 36.59 28.05
N ILE A 30 13.90 35.62 28.96
CA ILE A 30 14.19 35.85 30.39
C ILE A 30 15.57 36.50 30.61
N SER A 31 16.62 35.99 29.94
CA SER A 31 17.96 36.59 30.02
C SER A 31 18.87 36.12 28.89
N LYS A 32 19.99 36.83 28.67
CA LYS A 32 21.03 36.43 27.70
C LYS A 32 21.54 35.01 27.90
N SER A 33 21.59 34.53 29.15
CA SER A 33 22.03 33.18 29.46
C SER A 33 20.99 32.13 29.08
N HIS A 34 19.69 32.45 29.16
CA HIS A 34 18.63 31.57 28.67
C HIS A 34 18.60 31.59 27.15
N ASP A 35 18.71 32.77 26.51
CA ASP A 35 18.78 32.86 25.05
C ASP A 35 19.93 32.02 24.49
N ALA A 36 21.15 32.16 25.02
CA ALA A 36 22.30 31.39 24.57
C ALA A 36 22.10 29.86 24.67
N ARG A 37 21.32 29.41 25.67
CA ARG A 37 21.07 27.99 25.93
C ARG A 37 19.95 27.43 25.07
N PHE A 38 18.84 28.15 24.94
CA PHE A 38 17.61 27.62 24.34
C PHE A 38 17.37 28.13 22.91
N LYS A 39 18.21 29.03 22.39
CA LYS A 39 18.11 29.52 21.01
C LYS A 39 18.09 28.40 19.98
N HIS A 40 18.92 27.38 20.14
CA HIS A 40 19.05 26.31 19.16
C HIS A 40 17.75 25.51 19.06
N ARG A 41 17.23 25.04 20.20
CA ARG A 41 15.98 24.30 20.28
C ARG A 41 14.80 25.13 19.76
N TYR A 42 14.70 26.39 20.16
CA TYR A 42 13.67 27.28 19.62
C TYR A 42 13.73 27.42 18.10
N TRP A 43 14.92 27.66 17.54
CA TRP A 43 15.04 27.84 16.10
C TRP A 43 14.77 26.54 15.34
N GLN A 44 15.12 25.38 15.91
CA GLN A 44 14.72 24.09 15.35
C GLN A 44 13.19 23.95 15.29
N GLU A 45 12.47 24.27 16.38
CA GLU A 45 11.00 24.21 16.40
C GLU A 45 10.37 25.23 15.44
N VAL A 46 10.84 26.48 15.42
CA VAL A 46 10.32 27.52 14.53
C VAL A 46 10.50 27.18 13.05
N PHE A 47 11.62 26.57 12.70
CA PHE A 47 11.98 26.26 11.32
C PHE A 47 11.81 24.78 10.97
N ASN A 48 11.10 24.01 11.81
CA ASN A 48 10.87 22.59 11.59
C ASN A 48 10.10 22.36 10.28
N GLU A 49 9.14 23.26 9.97
CA GLU A 49 8.33 23.21 8.76
C GLU A 49 8.33 24.59 8.07
N ASN A 50 9.17 24.77 7.05
CA ASN A 50 9.20 26.01 6.26
C ASN A 50 8.28 25.89 5.07
N GLU A 51 7.06 26.38 5.22
CA GLU A 51 6.05 26.29 4.18
C GLU A 51 6.24 27.35 3.10
N ILE A 52 6.37 26.91 1.85
CA ILE A 52 6.60 27.76 0.70
C ILE A 52 5.46 27.59 -0.30
N THR A 53 4.86 28.72 -0.67
CA THR A 53 3.91 28.80 -1.78
C THR A 53 4.64 29.26 -3.04
N LEU A 54 4.39 28.61 -4.19
CA LEU A 54 5.03 28.96 -5.48
C LEU A 54 4.43 30.22 -6.15
N ARG A 55 4.28 31.31 -5.38
CA ARG A 55 3.88 32.64 -5.87
C ARG A 55 5.10 33.56 -5.89
N ALA A 56 5.30 34.30 -6.98
CA ALA A 56 6.44 35.20 -7.12
C ALA A 56 6.58 36.20 -5.95
N THR A 57 5.46 36.74 -5.44
CA THR A 57 5.46 37.66 -4.30
C THR A 57 5.87 37.01 -2.98
N HIS A 58 5.45 35.76 -2.74
CA HIS A 58 5.80 35.01 -1.52
C HIS A 58 7.28 34.58 -1.58
N LEU A 59 7.71 34.06 -2.72
CA LEU A 59 9.10 33.69 -2.96
C LEU A 59 10.03 34.89 -2.84
N GLN A 60 9.65 36.06 -3.35
CA GLN A 60 10.44 37.28 -3.21
C GLN A 60 10.61 37.68 -1.74
N LYS A 61 9.53 37.67 -0.96
CA LYS A 61 9.59 37.96 0.49
C LYS A 61 10.50 36.97 1.22
N PHE A 62 10.39 35.68 0.90
CA PHE A 62 11.25 34.67 1.51
C PHE A 62 12.72 34.84 1.13
N LEU A 63 13.01 35.16 -0.14
CA LEU A 63 14.36 35.48 -0.58
C LEU A 63 14.93 36.72 0.12
N ASP A 64 14.12 37.75 0.33
CA ASP A 64 14.56 38.96 1.04
C ASP A 64 14.81 38.69 2.53
N PHE A 65 14.02 37.82 3.15
CA PHE A 65 14.32 37.27 4.47
C PHE A 65 15.67 36.53 4.47
N LEU A 66 15.89 35.60 3.54
CA LEU A 66 17.15 34.85 3.46
C LEU A 66 18.38 35.75 3.23
N ARG A 67 18.23 36.87 2.52
CA ARG A 67 19.31 37.85 2.31
C ARG A 67 19.70 38.60 3.58
N THR A 68 18.74 38.81 4.48
CA THR A 68 18.93 39.55 5.73
C THR A 68 19.19 38.64 6.93
N ALA A 69 18.82 37.36 6.82
CA ALA A 69 19.09 36.34 7.80
C ALA A 69 20.58 36.07 7.95
N SER A 70 21.03 35.92 9.20
CA SER A 70 22.37 35.44 9.52
C SER A 70 22.60 34.01 9.01
N ASP A 71 23.84 33.65 8.74
CA ASP A 71 24.18 32.28 8.30
C ASP A 71 23.86 31.25 9.38
N GLU A 72 24.01 31.60 10.66
CA GLU A 72 23.57 30.76 11.78
C GLU A 72 22.09 30.40 11.67
N LEU A 73 21.23 31.37 11.34
CA LEU A 73 19.79 31.13 11.22
C LEU A 73 19.44 30.25 10.02
N LYS A 74 20.16 30.39 8.90
CA LYS A 74 19.95 29.55 7.71
C LYS A 74 20.23 28.07 7.96
N ASN A 75 21.10 27.74 8.92
CA ASN A 75 21.44 26.35 9.27
C ASN A 75 20.25 25.58 9.87
N TYR A 76 19.22 26.28 10.34
CA TYR A 76 17.99 25.68 10.87
C TYR A 76 16.93 25.45 9.78
N LEU A 77 17.08 26.04 8.59
CA LEU A 77 16.16 25.88 7.46
C LEU A 77 16.47 24.59 6.68
N ARG A 78 16.29 23.45 7.35
CA ARG A 78 16.63 22.12 6.82
C ARG A 78 15.49 21.45 6.06
N THR A 79 14.26 21.88 6.29
CA THR A 79 13.05 21.31 5.69
C THR A 79 12.26 22.41 4.99
N ILE A 80 11.78 22.14 3.78
CA ILE A 80 10.77 22.98 3.11
C ILE A 80 9.55 22.15 2.74
N THR A 81 8.38 22.74 2.91
CA THR A 81 7.10 22.12 2.54
C THR A 81 6.44 22.96 1.46
N ILE A 82 6.26 22.40 0.28
CA ILE A 82 5.68 23.08 -0.88
C ILE A 82 4.16 22.96 -0.79
N ARG A 83 3.49 24.09 -0.53
CA ARG A 83 2.03 24.16 -0.48
C ARG A 83 1.42 24.32 -1.87
N CYS A 84 0.32 23.62 -2.08
CA CYS A 84 -0.46 23.70 -3.32
C CYS A 84 -1.02 25.11 -3.56
N ILE A 85 -0.93 25.57 -4.81
CA ILE A 85 -1.74 26.67 -5.33
C ILE A 85 -2.58 26.22 -6.53
N ASP A 86 -3.86 26.58 -6.50
CA ASP A 86 -4.81 26.23 -7.56
C ASP A 86 -4.62 27.11 -8.80
N SER A 87 -4.03 28.29 -8.63
CA SER A 87 -3.80 29.24 -9.73
C SER A 87 -2.64 28.80 -10.63
N TYR A 88 -3.00 28.16 -11.75
CA TYR A 88 -2.05 27.72 -12.77
C TYR A 88 -1.15 28.84 -13.32
N ASN A 89 -1.72 30.04 -13.48
CA ASN A 89 -1.00 31.20 -14.01
C ASN A 89 0.08 31.71 -13.05
N GLU A 90 -0.14 31.59 -11.74
CA GLU A 90 0.84 32.00 -10.73
C GLU A 90 2.07 31.09 -10.73
N ILE A 91 1.86 29.77 -10.81
CA ILE A 91 2.94 28.76 -10.87
C ILE A 91 3.82 28.99 -12.10
N LYS A 92 3.19 29.34 -13.22
CA LYS A 92 3.85 29.56 -14.52
C LYS A 92 4.49 30.93 -14.68
N ASP A 93 4.40 31.83 -13.69
CA ASP A 93 5.14 33.09 -13.75
C ASP A 93 6.64 32.79 -13.92
N PRO A 94 7.30 33.29 -14.99
CA PRO A 94 8.71 33.06 -15.24
C PRO A 94 9.63 33.45 -14.05
N LYS A 95 9.17 34.36 -13.18
CA LYS A 95 9.91 34.74 -11.96
C LYS A 95 9.97 33.62 -10.93
N VAL A 96 8.96 32.74 -10.86
CA VAL A 96 8.90 31.66 -9.86
C VAL A 96 10.12 30.75 -9.96
N ALA A 97 10.45 30.26 -11.16
CA ALA A 97 11.62 29.40 -11.36
C ALA A 97 12.93 30.10 -10.98
N VAL A 98 13.08 31.38 -11.33
CA VAL A 98 14.28 32.17 -11.03
C VAL A 98 14.43 32.41 -9.52
N LEU A 99 13.34 32.75 -8.85
CA LEU A 99 13.33 33.00 -7.41
C LEU A 99 13.57 31.71 -6.63
N LEU A 100 12.90 30.63 -7.02
CA LEU A 100 13.05 29.33 -6.36
C LEU A 100 14.50 28.82 -6.47
N LYS A 101 15.13 28.94 -7.64
CA LYS A 101 16.56 28.63 -7.79
C LYS A 101 17.44 29.44 -6.81
N LYS A 102 17.18 30.74 -6.65
CA LYS A 102 17.95 31.60 -5.73
C LYS A 102 17.72 31.23 -4.27
N ILE A 103 16.48 30.91 -3.91
CA ILE A 103 16.10 30.48 -2.57
C ILE A 103 16.82 29.18 -2.23
N ILE A 104 16.67 28.14 -3.06
CA ILE A 104 17.31 26.84 -2.81
C ILE A 104 18.84 26.98 -2.81
N GLY A 105 19.42 27.78 -3.70
CA GLY A 105 20.85 28.09 -3.68
C GLY A 105 21.32 28.86 -2.45
N SER A 106 20.42 29.47 -1.68
CA SER A 106 20.73 30.13 -0.41
C SER A 106 20.54 29.22 0.81
N LEU A 107 19.83 28.09 0.64
CA LEU A 107 19.57 27.09 1.67
C LEU A 107 20.62 25.98 1.61
N THR A 108 21.85 26.28 2.05
CA THR A 108 23.00 25.37 1.94
C THR A 108 22.90 24.11 2.79
N TYR A 109 21.93 24.03 3.70
CA TYR A 109 21.68 22.90 4.60
C TYR A 109 20.30 22.27 4.39
N LEU A 110 19.69 22.49 3.22
CA LEU A 110 18.39 21.91 2.91
C LEU A 110 18.52 20.38 2.80
N GLU A 111 17.83 19.64 3.66
CA GLU A 111 17.87 18.18 3.75
C GLU A 111 16.55 17.56 3.29
N ASN A 112 15.41 18.18 3.60
CA ASN A 112 14.07 17.61 3.36
C ASN A 112 13.21 18.50 2.47
N VAL A 113 12.50 17.88 1.52
CA VAL A 113 11.56 18.56 0.63
C VAL A 113 10.24 17.81 0.61
N ASP A 114 9.21 18.47 1.10
CA ASP A 114 7.87 17.91 1.24
C ASP A 114 6.89 18.62 0.32
N PHE A 115 5.81 17.94 -0.05
CA PHE A 115 4.74 18.50 -0.86
C PHE A 115 3.39 18.32 -0.15
N ASP A 116 2.91 19.39 0.49
CA ASP A 116 1.54 19.44 1.03
C ASP A 116 0.56 19.79 -0.10
N MET A 117 0.17 18.74 -0.84
CA MET A 117 -0.77 18.84 -1.95
C MET A 117 -1.90 17.83 -1.80
N ARG A 118 -3.14 18.33 -1.73
CA ARG A 118 -4.34 17.49 -1.62
C ARG A 118 -4.50 16.56 -2.82
N PHE A 119 -5.06 15.38 -2.56
CA PHE A 119 -5.51 14.43 -3.56
C PHE A 119 -6.38 15.15 -4.63
N GLN A 120 -6.11 14.92 -5.92
CA GLN A 120 -6.76 15.57 -7.09
C GLN A 120 -6.25 16.97 -7.51
N SER A 121 -5.15 17.49 -6.96
CA SER A 121 -4.56 18.72 -7.49
C SER A 121 -4.10 18.55 -8.95
N SER A 122 -4.72 19.29 -9.87
CA SER A 122 -4.42 19.23 -11.30
C SER A 122 -3.02 19.74 -11.68
N ASN A 123 -2.37 20.47 -10.76
CA ASN A 123 -1.12 21.20 -11.02
C ASN A 123 0.09 20.58 -10.29
N ALA A 124 -0.07 19.41 -9.67
CA ALA A 124 0.99 18.76 -8.88
C ALA A 124 2.29 18.56 -9.64
N ILE A 125 2.19 18.18 -10.91
CA ILE A 125 3.37 17.95 -11.74
C ILE A 125 4.14 19.24 -12.04
N GLU A 126 3.46 20.37 -12.17
CA GLU A 126 4.12 21.67 -12.40
C GLU A 126 4.89 22.10 -11.16
N HIS A 127 4.35 21.88 -9.96
CA HIS A 127 5.04 22.14 -8.69
C HIS A 127 6.27 21.23 -8.57
N TRP A 128 6.10 19.92 -8.76
CA TRP A 128 7.18 18.94 -8.74
C TRP A 128 8.32 19.34 -9.68
N LYS A 129 8.01 19.61 -10.96
CA LYS A 129 9.01 19.97 -11.96
C LYS A 129 9.75 21.25 -11.60
N LEU A 130 9.06 22.30 -11.16
CA LEU A 130 9.71 23.56 -10.79
C LEU A 130 10.68 23.39 -9.63
N VAL A 131 10.27 22.65 -8.60
CA VAL A 131 11.09 22.41 -7.41
C VAL A 131 12.30 21.55 -7.77
N MET A 132 12.11 20.40 -8.44
CA MET A 132 13.22 19.53 -8.83
C MET A 132 14.22 20.26 -9.75
N ASN A 133 13.72 21.03 -10.73
CA ASN A 133 14.58 21.83 -11.60
C ASN A 133 15.35 22.91 -10.83
N ALA A 134 14.75 23.54 -9.83
CA ALA A 134 15.42 24.53 -9.00
C ALA A 134 16.51 23.90 -8.13
N ILE A 135 16.26 22.73 -7.53
CA ILE A 135 17.24 21.94 -6.78
C ILE A 135 18.45 21.62 -7.67
N ILE A 136 18.21 21.01 -8.84
CA ILE A 136 19.25 20.67 -9.81
C ILE A 136 20.01 21.93 -10.27
N ALA A 137 19.30 23.00 -10.65
CA ALA A 137 19.93 24.22 -11.15
C ALA A 137 20.74 24.96 -10.08
N SER A 138 20.42 24.76 -8.79
CA SER A 138 21.15 25.28 -7.65
C SER A 138 22.31 24.39 -7.21
N LYS A 139 22.40 23.16 -7.74
CA LYS A 139 23.37 22.12 -7.31
C LYS A 139 23.28 21.82 -5.81
N CYS A 140 22.07 21.82 -5.27
CA CYS A 140 21.82 21.48 -3.87
C CYS A 140 21.96 19.97 -3.69
N GLN A 141 23.12 19.53 -3.16
CA GLN A 141 23.45 18.12 -2.96
C GLN A 141 23.12 17.61 -1.55
N THR A 142 22.62 18.47 -0.67
CA THR A 142 22.34 18.14 0.74
C THR A 142 21.02 17.40 0.96
N ILE A 143 20.21 17.25 -0.09
CA ILE A 143 18.89 16.60 -0.02
C ILE A 143 19.03 15.13 0.39
N GLN A 144 18.36 14.77 1.47
CA GLN A 144 18.29 13.42 2.04
C GLN A 144 16.88 12.82 1.95
N SER A 145 15.83 13.65 1.96
CA SER A 145 14.45 13.19 1.90
C SER A 145 13.61 13.98 0.90
N ILE A 146 12.81 13.26 0.11
CA ILE A 146 11.77 13.83 -0.74
C ILE A 146 10.45 13.11 -0.47
N ASN A 147 9.46 13.85 0.05
CA ASN A 147 8.08 13.40 0.18
C ASN A 147 7.24 14.01 -0.96
N GLY A 148 7.08 13.27 -2.05
CA GLY A 148 6.41 13.75 -3.25
C GLY A 148 4.90 13.98 -3.10
N PRO A 149 4.26 14.73 -4.02
CA PRO A 149 2.83 15.03 -3.94
C PRO A 149 1.95 13.77 -3.94
N HIS A 150 1.09 13.60 -2.93
CA HIS A 150 0.17 12.45 -2.82
C HIS A 150 -1.04 12.47 -3.77
N CYS A 151 -0.98 13.21 -4.87
CA CYS A 151 -2.07 13.36 -5.84
C CYS A 151 -1.81 12.64 -7.18
N GLY A 152 -0.67 11.97 -7.32
CA GLY A 152 -0.36 11.10 -8.46
C GLY A 152 0.27 11.83 -9.64
N LEU A 153 1.61 11.82 -9.69
CA LEU A 153 2.38 12.34 -10.82
C LEU A 153 2.24 11.44 -12.04
N ALA A 154 1.93 12.00 -13.21
CA ALA A 154 1.89 11.21 -14.44
C ALA A 154 3.27 10.60 -14.70
N MET A 155 3.37 9.27 -14.78
CA MET A 155 4.64 8.56 -14.97
C MET A 155 5.41 9.01 -16.23
N SER A 156 4.70 9.48 -17.27
CA SER A 156 5.31 10.02 -18.49
C SER A 156 6.19 11.25 -18.25
N SER A 157 6.01 11.91 -17.10
CA SER A 157 6.84 13.04 -16.68
C SER A 157 8.28 12.65 -16.33
N PHE A 158 8.54 11.36 -16.14
CA PHE A 158 9.87 10.81 -15.85
C PHE A 158 10.55 10.27 -17.11
N ASN A 159 9.96 10.48 -18.31
CA ASN A 159 10.64 10.24 -19.58
C ASN A 159 11.67 11.37 -19.85
N LEU A 160 12.79 11.27 -19.15
CA LEU A 160 13.87 12.25 -19.13
C LEU A 160 14.95 11.89 -20.16
N ARG A 161 15.59 12.91 -20.73
CA ARG A 161 16.78 12.71 -21.58
C ARG A 161 17.97 12.32 -20.72
N GLU A 162 18.96 11.67 -21.32
CA GLU A 162 20.19 11.23 -20.65
C GLU A 162 20.90 12.36 -19.89
N SER A 163 21.04 13.55 -20.50
CA SER A 163 21.65 14.71 -19.83
C SER A 163 20.88 15.18 -18.58
N GLN A 164 19.56 14.99 -18.57
CA GLN A 164 18.73 15.28 -17.39
C GLN A 164 18.96 14.21 -16.33
N LEU A 165 18.99 12.93 -16.70
CA LEU A 165 19.26 11.83 -15.76
C LEU A 165 20.60 12.01 -15.04
N ILE A 166 21.67 12.36 -15.78
CA ILE A 166 22.98 12.67 -15.16
C ILE A 166 22.86 13.79 -14.12
N SER A 167 22.07 14.83 -14.42
CA SER A 167 21.87 15.94 -13.48
C SER A 167 21.12 15.50 -12.22
N TYR A 168 20.16 14.56 -12.33
CA TYR A 168 19.50 13.96 -11.18
C TYR A 168 20.48 13.11 -10.36
N GLU A 169 21.27 12.27 -11.03
CA GLU A 169 22.29 11.44 -10.39
C GLU A 169 23.25 12.28 -9.54
N ASP A 170 23.81 13.34 -10.13
CA ASP A 170 24.78 14.24 -9.47
C ASP A 170 24.20 15.02 -8.31
N THR A 171 22.91 15.33 -8.36
CA THR A 171 22.23 16.19 -7.38
C THR A 171 21.72 15.38 -6.19
N PHE A 172 21.14 14.20 -6.43
CA PHE A 172 20.47 13.40 -5.41
C PHE A 172 21.33 12.26 -4.87
N GLN A 173 22.66 12.42 -4.91
CA GLN A 173 23.60 11.41 -4.40
C GLN A 173 23.39 11.14 -2.90
N ASN A 174 22.88 12.08 -2.11
CA ASN A 174 22.65 11.89 -0.68
C ASN A 174 21.21 11.50 -0.33
N LEU A 175 20.37 11.22 -1.32
CA LEU A 175 18.96 10.87 -1.11
C LEU A 175 18.84 9.50 -0.42
N VAL A 176 18.26 9.49 0.78
CA VAL A 176 18.04 8.31 1.63
C VAL A 176 16.58 7.89 1.59
N TYR A 177 15.66 8.85 1.59
CA TYR A 177 14.22 8.61 1.62
C TYR A 177 13.55 9.18 0.37
N LEU A 178 12.74 8.35 -0.30
CA LEU A 178 11.95 8.78 -1.44
C LEU A 178 10.53 8.24 -1.35
N GLU A 179 9.56 9.15 -1.23
CA GLU A 179 8.15 8.86 -1.46
C GLU A 179 7.68 9.51 -2.76
N VAL A 180 7.06 8.72 -3.64
CA VAL A 180 6.45 9.22 -4.87
C VAL A 180 5.09 8.57 -5.12
N SER A 181 4.09 9.41 -5.32
CA SER A 181 2.80 8.96 -5.85
C SER A 181 2.71 9.21 -7.34
N THR A 182 2.19 8.23 -8.09
CA THR A 182 2.04 8.24 -9.55
C THR A 182 0.58 8.10 -9.95
N SER A 183 0.17 8.72 -11.06
CA SER A 183 -1.15 8.52 -11.67
C SER A 183 -1.06 7.61 -12.89
N VAL A 184 -1.98 6.64 -12.93
CA VAL A 184 -2.05 5.55 -13.90
C VAL A 184 -3.33 5.72 -14.70
N GLN A 185 -3.29 6.56 -15.74
CA GLN A 185 -4.47 6.76 -16.59
C GLN A 185 -4.50 5.83 -17.82
N SER A 186 -3.39 5.17 -18.18
CA SER A 186 -3.28 4.16 -19.26
C SER A 186 -1.81 3.76 -19.45
N GLU A 187 -1.28 2.84 -18.65
CA GLU A 187 0.17 2.57 -18.69
C GLU A 187 0.58 1.74 -19.92
N ARG A 188 1.40 2.36 -20.76
CA ARG A 188 2.26 1.70 -21.73
C ARG A 188 3.57 1.32 -21.04
N ALA A 189 4.15 0.17 -21.40
CA ALA A 189 5.35 -0.39 -20.79
C ALA A 189 6.55 0.58 -20.77
N ASP A 190 6.69 1.41 -21.81
CA ASP A 190 7.78 2.38 -21.95
C ASP A 190 7.74 3.49 -20.88
N VAL A 191 6.54 3.88 -20.46
CA VAL A 191 6.37 4.92 -19.43
C VAL A 191 6.72 4.37 -18.04
N THR A 192 6.26 3.17 -17.72
CA THR A 192 6.62 2.46 -16.47
C THR A 192 8.14 2.25 -16.41
N PHE A 193 8.76 1.84 -17.52
CA PHE A 193 10.21 1.69 -17.62
C PHE A 193 10.97 2.99 -17.36
N ALA A 194 10.51 4.12 -17.94
CA ALA A 194 11.13 5.42 -17.74
C ALA A 194 11.10 5.87 -16.27
N PHE A 195 9.95 5.67 -15.59
CA PHE A 195 9.82 5.95 -14.16
C PHE A 195 10.83 5.14 -13.33
N TRP A 196 10.89 3.83 -13.53
CA TRP A 196 11.84 2.99 -12.78
C TRP A 196 13.31 3.24 -13.14
N SER A 197 13.59 3.68 -14.37
CA SER A 197 14.92 4.14 -14.76
C SER A 197 15.32 5.39 -13.96
N TRP A 198 14.39 6.34 -13.79
CA TRP A 198 14.63 7.52 -12.95
C TRP A 198 14.84 7.13 -11.47
N VAL A 199 14.00 6.25 -10.91
CA VAL A 199 14.18 5.76 -9.52
C VAL A 199 15.56 5.13 -9.33
N MET A 200 16.01 4.33 -10.29
CA MET A 200 17.35 3.72 -10.26
C MET A 200 18.47 4.78 -10.25
N VAL A 201 18.31 5.85 -11.03
CA VAL A 201 19.30 6.93 -11.15
C VAL A 201 19.46 7.72 -9.85
N VAL A 202 18.36 8.05 -9.17
CA VAL A 202 18.41 8.73 -7.87
C VAL A 202 18.63 7.76 -6.70
N GLY A 203 18.62 6.46 -6.97
CA GLY A 203 18.45 5.40 -5.98
C GLY A 203 19.72 4.78 -5.41
N SER A 204 20.89 5.32 -5.73
CA SER A 204 22.18 4.74 -5.30
C SER A 204 22.33 4.66 -3.78
N ASN A 205 21.71 5.59 -3.05
CA ASN A 205 21.77 5.67 -1.58
C ASN A 205 20.40 5.56 -0.89
N ILE A 206 19.33 5.28 -1.63
CA ILE A 206 17.98 5.16 -1.05
C ILE A 206 17.94 3.95 -0.10
N GLU A 207 17.55 4.22 1.14
CA GLU A 207 17.25 3.23 2.18
C GLU A 207 15.75 2.98 2.32
N ASP A 208 14.90 3.98 2.05
CA ASP A 208 13.44 3.87 2.14
C ASP A 208 12.79 4.36 0.85
N LEU A 209 12.04 3.48 0.20
CA LEU A 209 11.31 3.75 -1.01
C LEU A 209 9.82 3.47 -0.82
N SER A 210 9.00 4.50 -0.98
CA SER A 210 7.55 4.41 -1.04
C SER A 210 7.03 4.82 -2.42
N VAL A 211 6.31 3.92 -3.10
CA VAL A 211 5.67 4.21 -4.38
C VAL A 211 4.19 3.87 -4.33
N THR A 212 3.35 4.88 -4.53
CA THR A 212 1.90 4.74 -4.59
C THR A 212 1.39 4.99 -6.00
N GLY A 213 0.52 4.11 -6.52
CA GLY A 213 -0.12 4.23 -7.82
C GLY A 213 -1.62 4.54 -7.71
N TYR A 214 -2.09 5.55 -8.44
CA TYR A 214 -3.51 5.88 -8.54
C TYR A 214 -4.06 5.46 -9.89
N ARG A 215 -4.82 4.37 -9.93
CA ARG A 215 -5.36 3.79 -11.16
C ARG A 215 -6.72 4.37 -11.51
N SER A 216 -6.88 4.81 -12.76
CA SER A 216 -8.21 4.96 -13.34
C SER A 216 -8.83 3.57 -13.49
N GLN A 217 -10.12 3.44 -13.20
CA GLN A 217 -10.87 2.21 -13.45
C GLN A 217 -11.00 2.00 -14.97
N GLY A 218 -10.01 1.37 -15.58
CA GLY A 218 -9.94 1.12 -17.02
C GLY A 218 -9.29 -0.23 -17.33
N ALA A 219 -9.70 -0.85 -18.45
CA ALA A 219 -9.37 -2.24 -18.80
C ALA A 219 -7.92 -2.50 -19.25
N THR A 220 -7.08 -1.48 -19.37
CA THR A 220 -5.68 -1.64 -19.82
C THR A 220 -4.74 -1.86 -18.64
N LEU A 221 -4.47 -3.13 -18.34
CA LEU A 221 -3.33 -3.52 -17.53
C LEU A 221 -2.04 -3.32 -18.35
N PRO A 222 -1.00 -2.66 -17.81
CA PRO A 222 0.27 -2.55 -18.51
C PRO A 222 0.86 -3.94 -18.75
N LYS A 223 1.47 -4.11 -19.93
CA LYS A 223 2.17 -5.35 -20.28
C LYS A 223 3.65 -5.19 -19.97
N PRO A 224 4.29 -6.19 -19.36
CA PRO A 224 5.73 -6.15 -19.18
C PRO A 224 6.46 -6.23 -20.54
N ASP A 225 7.77 -6.00 -20.52
CA ASP A 225 8.62 -6.17 -21.70
C ASP A 225 8.66 -7.64 -22.20
N GLY A 226 9.41 -7.90 -23.28
CA GLY A 226 9.55 -9.25 -23.83
C GLY A 226 10.19 -10.28 -22.89
N GLU A 227 10.80 -9.86 -21.78
CA GLU A 227 11.38 -10.71 -20.74
C GLU A 227 10.46 -10.87 -19.52
N GLY A 228 9.30 -10.21 -19.53
CA GLY A 228 8.36 -10.18 -18.42
C GLY A 228 8.83 -9.29 -17.28
N ARG A 229 9.42 -8.13 -17.58
CA ARG A 229 9.86 -7.12 -16.59
C ARG A 229 9.22 -5.76 -16.83
N PHE A 230 8.98 -5.02 -15.75
CA PHE A 230 8.72 -3.58 -15.78
C PHE A 230 9.97 -2.76 -15.41
N LEU A 231 10.94 -3.39 -14.75
CA LEU A 231 12.17 -2.74 -14.34
C LEU A 231 13.27 -2.80 -15.41
N PRO A 232 14.16 -1.79 -15.44
CA PRO A 232 15.43 -1.88 -16.17
C PRO A 232 16.22 -3.14 -15.82
N LYS A 233 16.91 -3.72 -16.81
CA LYS A 233 17.70 -4.96 -16.62
C LYS A 233 18.76 -4.85 -15.53
N ASN A 234 19.34 -3.66 -15.37
CA ASN A 234 20.37 -3.31 -14.41
C ASN A 234 19.82 -2.64 -13.13
N PHE A 235 18.50 -2.68 -12.90
CA PHE A 235 17.89 -2.06 -11.73
C PHE A 235 18.53 -2.53 -10.42
N ASN A 236 18.93 -1.58 -9.58
CA ASN A 236 19.58 -1.83 -8.30
C ASN A 236 19.33 -0.68 -7.33
N LEU A 237 18.92 -1.03 -6.11
CA LEU A 237 18.89 -0.14 -4.95
C LEU A 237 19.71 -0.81 -3.84
N PRO A 238 21.04 -0.58 -3.79
CA PRO A 238 21.95 -1.39 -2.98
C PRO A 238 21.76 -1.22 -1.47
N LYS A 239 21.19 -0.10 -1.03
CA LYS A 239 20.98 0.24 0.37
C LYS A 239 19.53 0.12 0.83
N LEU A 240 18.63 -0.38 -0.02
CA LEU A 240 17.21 -0.46 0.30
C LEU A 240 16.97 -1.32 1.55
N ARG A 241 16.36 -0.72 2.57
CA ARG A 241 15.99 -1.35 3.86
C ARG A 241 14.47 -1.36 4.06
N ALA A 242 13.76 -0.38 3.52
CA ALA A 242 12.31 -0.30 3.59
C ALA A 242 11.72 -0.12 2.19
N LEU A 243 10.68 -0.91 1.88
CA LEU A 243 9.96 -0.86 0.62
C LEU A 243 8.46 -0.82 0.88
N GLU A 244 7.82 0.26 0.45
CA GLU A 244 6.37 0.38 0.38
C GLU A 244 5.91 0.51 -1.07
N LEU A 245 4.99 -0.37 -1.48
CA LEU A 245 4.38 -0.38 -2.80
C LEU A 245 2.87 -0.46 -2.66
N VAL A 246 2.16 0.55 -3.16
CA VAL A 246 0.70 0.62 -3.11
C VAL A 246 0.15 0.73 -4.53
N ASN A 247 -0.66 -0.22 -4.97
CA ASN A 247 -1.32 -0.23 -6.28
C ASN A 247 -0.36 -0.11 -7.48
N VAL A 248 0.86 -0.60 -7.36
CA VAL A 248 1.89 -0.55 -8.41
C VAL A 248 1.86 -1.82 -9.29
N CYS A 249 2.26 -1.69 -10.57
CA CYS A 249 2.39 -2.82 -11.49
C CYS A 249 3.83 -3.35 -11.49
N LEU A 250 4.05 -4.55 -10.96
CA LEU A 250 5.35 -5.22 -10.94
C LEU A 250 5.17 -6.73 -11.11
N THR A 251 6.11 -7.39 -11.79
CA THR A 251 6.15 -8.86 -11.85
C THR A 251 6.93 -9.45 -10.67
N LEU A 252 6.90 -10.78 -10.53
CA LEU A 252 7.62 -11.47 -9.47
C LEU A 252 9.13 -11.31 -9.68
N LYS A 253 9.55 -11.29 -10.95
CA LYS A 253 10.94 -11.04 -11.32
C LYS A 253 11.34 -9.64 -10.86
N ASP A 254 10.49 -8.64 -11.05
CA ASP A 254 10.75 -7.27 -10.63
C ASP A 254 10.88 -7.15 -9.11
N LEU A 255 9.96 -7.75 -8.34
CA LEU A 255 10.04 -7.74 -6.87
C LEU A 255 11.30 -8.44 -6.36
N LYS A 256 11.69 -9.57 -6.95
CA LYS A 256 12.95 -10.26 -6.61
C LYS A 256 14.18 -9.39 -6.90
N VAL A 257 14.13 -8.60 -7.97
CA VAL A 257 15.21 -7.65 -8.31
C VAL A 257 15.26 -6.51 -7.31
N MET A 258 14.13 -5.93 -6.90
CA MET A 258 14.09 -4.88 -5.88
C MET A 258 14.59 -5.38 -4.52
N LEU A 259 14.14 -6.58 -4.12
CA LEU A 259 14.42 -7.17 -2.82
C LEU A 259 15.67 -8.07 -2.82
N ARG A 260 16.57 -7.89 -3.80
CA ARG A 260 17.74 -8.77 -3.97
C ARG A 260 18.73 -8.71 -2.81
N ASN A 261 18.78 -7.59 -2.09
CA ASN A 261 19.62 -7.40 -0.90
C ASN A 261 18.84 -7.79 0.36
N THR A 262 18.33 -9.02 0.40
CA THR A 262 17.48 -9.53 1.48
C THR A 262 18.12 -9.41 2.87
N ASN A 263 19.44 -9.42 2.95
CA ASN A 263 20.22 -9.31 4.18
C ASN A 263 20.16 -7.94 4.85
N ILE A 264 19.64 -6.89 4.20
CA ILE A 264 19.50 -5.56 4.82
C ILE A 264 18.06 -5.07 4.90
N ILE A 265 17.14 -5.75 4.19
CA ILE A 265 15.72 -5.41 4.17
C ILE A 265 15.11 -5.65 5.56
N LYS A 266 14.42 -4.62 6.05
CA LYS A 266 13.73 -4.58 7.33
C LYS A 266 12.22 -4.48 7.19
N ASN A 267 11.74 -3.66 6.26
CA ASN A 267 10.32 -3.35 6.13
C ASN A 267 9.85 -3.62 4.70
N ILE A 268 8.80 -4.42 4.55
CA ILE A 268 8.14 -4.65 3.27
C ILE A 268 6.65 -4.41 3.46
N LYS A 269 6.08 -3.49 2.68
CA LYS A 269 4.64 -3.26 2.58
C LYS A 269 4.21 -3.29 1.13
N ILE A 270 3.37 -4.24 0.76
CA ILE A 270 2.84 -4.40 -0.60
C ILE A 270 1.32 -4.46 -0.52
N THR A 271 0.64 -3.46 -1.08
CA THR A 271 -0.81 -3.31 -0.98
C THR A 271 -1.42 -3.14 -2.37
N GLY A 272 -2.35 -4.03 -2.76
CA GLY A 272 -3.11 -3.87 -4.00
C GLY A 272 -2.26 -3.86 -5.28
N CYS A 273 -0.98 -4.24 -5.19
CA CYS A 273 -0.10 -4.35 -6.36
C CYS A 273 -0.59 -5.47 -7.27
N VAL A 274 -0.59 -5.20 -8.57
CA VAL A 274 -1.02 -6.17 -9.58
C VAL A 274 0.23 -6.68 -10.28
N ALA A 275 0.51 -7.95 -10.08
CA ALA A 275 1.33 -8.72 -10.99
C ALA A 275 0.42 -9.37 -12.03
N GLU A 276 1.00 -9.94 -13.10
CA GLU A 276 0.31 -10.90 -13.99
C GLU A 276 -0.76 -11.71 -13.23
N PRO A 277 -1.97 -11.89 -13.81
CA PRO A 277 -3.25 -12.01 -13.10
C PRO A 277 -3.13 -12.59 -11.68
N ASN A 278 -2.89 -11.74 -10.66
CA ASN A 278 -2.77 -12.04 -9.22
C ASN A 278 -3.02 -13.52 -8.84
N HIS A 279 -2.06 -14.37 -9.17
CA HIS A 279 -2.15 -15.79 -8.86
C HIS A 279 -1.66 -16.00 -7.42
N PRO A 280 -2.34 -16.81 -6.60
CA PRO A 280 -1.91 -17.16 -5.25
C PRO A 280 -0.45 -17.63 -5.18
N SER A 281 0.06 -18.21 -6.28
CA SER A 281 1.43 -18.70 -6.40
C SER A 281 2.47 -17.59 -6.43
N TYR A 282 2.08 -16.36 -6.76
CA TYR A 282 2.96 -15.20 -6.80
C TYR A 282 3.51 -14.86 -5.42
N PHE A 283 2.60 -14.57 -4.47
CA PHE A 283 2.96 -14.16 -3.13
C PHE A 283 3.60 -15.31 -2.35
N PHE A 284 3.14 -16.55 -2.59
CA PHE A 284 3.82 -17.74 -2.08
C PHE A 284 5.29 -17.80 -2.55
N LYS A 285 5.56 -17.64 -3.85
CA LYS A 285 6.94 -17.64 -4.39
C LYS A 285 7.77 -16.45 -3.92
N LEU A 286 7.15 -15.32 -3.61
CA LEU A 286 7.84 -14.16 -3.01
C LEU A 286 8.24 -14.48 -1.57
N LEU A 287 7.35 -15.03 -0.77
CA LEU A 287 7.61 -15.45 0.61
C LEU A 287 8.70 -16.54 0.66
N GLN A 288 8.62 -17.55 -0.22
CA GLN A 288 9.67 -18.54 -0.39
C GLN A 288 11.01 -17.88 -0.74
N TYR A 289 11.01 -16.92 -1.67
CA TYR A 289 12.23 -16.21 -2.04
C TYR A 289 12.86 -15.47 -0.84
N LEU A 290 12.07 -14.77 -0.04
CA LEU A 290 12.58 -14.07 1.17
C LEU A 290 13.16 -15.06 2.19
N LYS A 291 12.50 -16.22 2.37
CA LYS A 291 12.96 -17.30 3.25
C LYS A 291 14.28 -17.90 2.75
N ASP A 292 14.31 -18.35 1.50
CA ASP A 292 15.45 -19.02 0.88
C ASP A 292 16.69 -18.12 0.82
N ASN A 293 16.48 -16.81 0.66
CA ASN A 293 17.55 -15.81 0.63
C ASN A 293 17.82 -15.18 2.01
N LYS A 294 17.33 -15.80 3.10
CA LYS A 294 17.66 -15.46 4.49
C LYS A 294 17.49 -13.97 4.81
N ALA A 295 16.27 -13.45 4.60
CA ALA A 295 15.93 -12.07 4.96
C ALA A 295 15.88 -11.85 6.50
N ASN A 296 16.95 -12.17 7.23
CA ASN A 296 16.97 -12.29 8.69
C ASN A 296 16.73 -10.98 9.46
N HIS A 297 16.79 -9.84 8.77
CA HIS A 297 16.58 -8.52 9.34
C HIS A 297 15.15 -8.00 9.11
N LEU A 298 14.27 -8.80 8.50
CA LEU A 298 12.88 -8.41 8.26
C LEU A 298 12.15 -8.28 9.61
N GLU A 299 11.82 -7.03 9.94
CA GLU A 299 11.13 -6.61 11.17
C GLU A 299 9.63 -6.41 10.90
N ARG A 300 9.26 -5.93 9.70
CA ARG A 300 7.87 -5.69 9.31
C ARG A 300 7.56 -6.25 7.92
N LEU A 301 6.48 -7.00 7.83
CA LEU A 301 5.93 -7.51 6.57
C LEU A 301 4.44 -7.26 6.55
N GLU A 302 3.97 -6.47 5.60
CA GLU A 302 2.56 -6.20 5.33
C GLU A 302 2.26 -6.52 3.88
N LEU A 303 1.48 -7.56 3.67
CA LEU A 303 1.03 -7.98 2.36
C LEU A 303 -0.48 -7.86 2.34
N ASN A 304 -1.00 -6.77 1.79
CA ASN A 304 -2.43 -6.63 1.51
C ASN A 304 -2.68 -7.10 0.08
N LEU A 305 -3.14 -8.34 0.00
CA LEU A 305 -3.19 -9.13 -1.23
C LEU A 305 -4.57 -9.04 -1.92
N SER A 306 -5.52 -8.36 -1.28
CA SER A 306 -6.82 -8.04 -1.84
C SER A 306 -6.67 -6.98 -2.95
N GLY A 307 -6.86 -7.40 -4.20
CA GLY A 307 -6.76 -6.55 -5.38
C GLY A 307 -8.08 -6.45 -6.13
N TYR A 308 -8.33 -5.33 -6.80
CA TYR A 308 -9.53 -5.09 -7.63
C TYR A 308 -9.58 -6.09 -8.80
N HIS A 309 -10.22 -7.24 -8.60
CA HIS A 309 -10.47 -8.23 -9.64
C HIS A 309 -11.68 -7.79 -10.46
N GLY A 310 -11.47 -7.46 -11.74
CA GLY A 310 -12.56 -7.12 -12.66
C GLY A 310 -13.73 -8.11 -12.58
N GLN A 311 -14.86 -7.61 -12.08
CA GLN A 311 -16.26 -8.07 -12.19
C GLN A 311 -16.65 -9.56 -12.05
N ALA A 312 -15.78 -10.53 -11.70
CA ALA A 312 -16.21 -11.93 -11.77
C ALA A 312 -15.91 -12.88 -10.60
N VAL A 313 -14.96 -12.64 -9.68
CA VAL A 313 -14.58 -13.73 -8.75
C VAL A 313 -14.10 -13.29 -7.35
N GLY A 314 -15.05 -13.03 -6.46
CA GLY A 314 -15.40 -13.91 -5.33
C GLY A 314 -14.46 -14.19 -4.15
N TYR A 315 -13.12 -14.05 -4.21
CA TYR A 315 -12.26 -14.34 -3.05
C TYR A 315 -10.99 -13.48 -3.04
N GLU A 316 -10.73 -12.82 -1.91
CA GLU A 316 -9.51 -12.07 -1.66
C GLU A 316 -8.42 -13.03 -1.13
N LEU A 317 -7.16 -12.83 -1.53
CA LEU A 317 -6.04 -13.46 -0.86
C LEU A 317 -5.96 -12.92 0.58
N PRO A 318 -5.57 -13.72 1.58
CA PRO A 318 -5.48 -13.23 2.94
C PRO A 318 -4.37 -12.18 3.06
N ASP A 319 -4.65 -11.14 3.84
CA ASP A 319 -3.67 -10.16 4.25
C ASP A 319 -2.75 -10.76 5.31
N ILE A 320 -1.44 -10.58 5.15
CA ILE A 320 -0.43 -11.05 6.10
C ILE A 320 0.21 -9.83 6.75
N SER A 321 0.29 -9.82 8.07
CA SER A 321 0.98 -8.78 8.83
C SER A 321 1.86 -9.38 9.93
N LEU A 322 3.14 -9.00 9.93
CA LEU A 322 4.03 -9.09 11.09
C LEU A 322 3.94 -7.72 11.80
N GLY A 323 3.43 -7.68 13.04
CA GLY A 323 2.94 -6.45 13.70
C GLY A 323 4.02 -5.54 14.30
N THR A 324 3.60 -4.43 14.94
CA THR A 324 4.46 -3.43 15.60
C THR A 324 5.03 -3.87 16.95
N ASP A 325 4.36 -4.82 17.63
CA ASP A 325 4.78 -5.37 18.92
C ASP A 325 6.02 -6.28 18.81
N TRP A 326 6.56 -6.39 17.59
CA TRP A 326 7.61 -7.29 17.14
C TRP A 326 8.92 -6.53 16.83
N ALA A 327 9.01 -5.23 17.14
CA ALA A 327 10.24 -4.46 16.96
C ALA A 327 11.43 -5.18 17.64
N GLY A 328 12.33 -5.76 16.81
CA GLY A 328 13.50 -6.52 17.28
C GLY A 328 13.35 -8.06 17.29
N THR A 329 12.20 -8.60 16.89
CA THR A 329 12.03 -10.05 16.68
C THR A 329 12.42 -10.49 15.27
N ASN A 330 12.96 -11.70 15.18
CA ASN A 330 13.41 -12.29 13.93
C ASN A 330 12.28 -13.13 13.32
N TRP A 331 11.79 -12.78 12.12
CA TRP A 331 10.76 -13.56 11.44
C TRP A 331 11.18 -15.00 11.10
N THR A 332 12.48 -15.32 11.16
CA THR A 332 12.98 -16.68 11.02
C THR A 332 12.87 -17.52 12.29
N ASP A 333 12.56 -16.91 13.44
CA ASP A 333 12.22 -17.65 14.64
C ASP A 333 10.86 -18.33 14.42
N PRO A 334 10.76 -19.67 14.55
CA PRO A 334 9.48 -20.36 14.45
C PRO A 334 8.43 -19.87 15.46
N LYS A 335 8.84 -19.24 16.56
CA LYS A 335 7.94 -18.59 17.52
C LYS A 335 7.36 -17.26 17.03
N THR A 336 7.85 -16.75 15.90
CA THR A 336 7.33 -15.53 15.31
C THR A 336 6.00 -15.79 14.62
N ILE A 337 4.94 -15.19 15.17
CA ILE A 337 3.56 -15.38 14.78
C ILE A 337 3.14 -14.22 13.89
N ALA A 338 2.70 -14.56 12.68
CA ALA A 338 2.07 -13.63 11.75
C ALA A 338 0.56 -13.60 11.98
N LYS A 339 0.00 -12.40 11.90
CA LYS A 339 -1.45 -12.21 11.86
C LYS A 339 -1.91 -12.31 10.41
N VAL A 340 -2.80 -13.27 10.16
CA VAL A 340 -3.41 -13.55 8.86
C VAL A 340 -4.86 -13.11 8.94
N LYS A 341 -5.31 -12.27 8.00
CA LYS A 341 -6.69 -11.80 7.91
C LYS A 341 -7.27 -12.13 6.55
N LEU A 342 -8.46 -12.70 6.51
CA LEU A 342 -9.20 -12.89 5.27
C LEU A 342 -10.45 -12.00 5.32
N ASN A 343 -10.49 -11.04 4.42
CA ASN A 343 -11.63 -10.15 4.27
C ASN A 343 -12.68 -10.85 3.38
N ALA A 344 -13.94 -10.84 3.83
CA ALA A 344 -15.02 -11.36 3.03
C ALA A 344 -15.28 -10.43 1.83
N THR A 345 -15.24 -10.98 0.62
CA THR A 345 -15.51 -10.29 -0.64
C THR A 345 -16.91 -9.69 -0.60
N ARG A 346 -17.04 -8.36 -0.59
CA ARG A 346 -18.35 -7.68 -0.53
C ARG A 346 -19.15 -7.91 -1.82
N PRO A 347 -20.36 -8.49 -1.78
CA PRO A 347 -21.36 -8.19 -2.79
C PRO A 347 -21.73 -6.71 -2.66
N ILE A 348 -21.88 -5.99 -3.77
CA ILE A 348 -22.13 -4.53 -3.84
C ILE A 348 -23.39 -4.09 -3.04
N HIS A 349 -24.22 -5.02 -2.58
CA HIS A 349 -25.54 -4.74 -1.99
C HIS A 349 -25.70 -5.10 -0.51
N VAL A 350 -24.67 -5.60 0.18
CA VAL A 350 -24.76 -5.96 1.61
C VAL A 350 -24.05 -4.90 2.46
N ARG A 351 -24.80 -4.20 3.33
CA ARG A 351 -24.30 -3.12 4.21
C ARG A 351 -23.82 -3.60 5.58
N THR A 352 -24.06 -4.84 5.96
CA THR A 352 -23.61 -5.38 7.25
C THR A 352 -22.14 -5.79 7.19
N PRO A 353 -21.34 -5.46 8.22
CA PRO A 353 -19.96 -5.93 8.33
C PRO A 353 -19.98 -7.46 8.44
N GLN A 354 -19.44 -8.15 7.43
CA GLN A 354 -19.26 -9.60 7.51
C GLN A 354 -18.06 -9.97 8.40
N PRO A 355 -18.10 -11.15 9.03
CA PRO A 355 -17.01 -11.62 9.88
C PRO A 355 -15.71 -11.68 9.09
N THR A 356 -14.72 -10.91 9.54
CA THR A 356 -13.33 -11.06 9.09
C THR A 356 -12.78 -12.32 9.73
N TYR A 357 -12.31 -13.28 8.93
CA TYR A 357 -11.56 -14.39 9.48
C TYR A 357 -10.17 -13.88 9.86
N SER A 358 -9.71 -14.18 11.07
CA SER A 358 -8.35 -13.87 11.49
C SER A 358 -7.76 -15.02 12.27
N CYS A 359 -6.55 -15.41 11.92
CA CYS A 359 -5.77 -16.37 12.68
C CYS A 359 -4.33 -15.91 12.84
N GLU A 360 -3.63 -16.59 13.73
CA GLU A 360 -2.26 -16.30 14.13
C GLU A 360 -1.41 -17.54 13.89
N LYS A 361 -0.43 -17.44 12.98
CA LYS A 361 0.38 -18.58 12.54
C LYS A 361 1.84 -18.23 12.31
N SER A 362 2.72 -19.18 12.54
CA SER A 362 4.14 -19.03 12.21
C SER A 362 4.35 -19.11 10.70
N LEU A 363 4.57 -17.97 10.06
CA LEU A 363 4.77 -17.91 8.61
C LEU A 363 5.98 -18.75 8.17
N TRP A 364 7.03 -18.78 9.00
CA TRP A 364 8.23 -19.58 8.73
C TRP A 364 7.93 -21.07 8.71
N GLN A 365 7.21 -21.59 9.71
CA GLN A 365 6.82 -23.01 9.78
C GLN A 365 5.85 -23.37 8.66
N GLU A 366 4.90 -22.50 8.34
CA GLU A 366 3.96 -22.73 7.22
C GLU A 366 4.71 -22.83 5.88
N LEU A 367 5.77 -22.05 5.68
CA LEU A 367 6.65 -22.16 4.50
C LEU A 367 7.62 -23.35 4.55
N GLU A 368 7.84 -23.99 5.70
CA GLU A 368 8.62 -25.23 5.83
C GLU A 368 7.76 -26.47 5.54
N ASN A 369 6.55 -26.48 6.07
CA ASN A 369 5.65 -27.63 6.02
C ASN A 369 4.91 -27.74 4.68
N ASN A 370 4.73 -26.64 3.95
CA ASN A 370 3.94 -26.61 2.73
C ASN A 370 4.81 -26.26 1.51
N THR A 371 4.90 -27.21 0.57
CA THR A 371 5.70 -27.05 -0.66
C THR A 371 4.89 -26.55 -1.85
N THR A 372 3.56 -26.70 -1.81
CA THR A 372 2.66 -26.21 -2.86
C THR A 372 1.92 -24.95 -2.40
N THR A 373 1.57 -24.11 -3.36
CA THR A 373 0.78 -22.89 -3.11
C THR A 373 -0.56 -23.19 -2.47
N VAL A 374 -1.24 -24.25 -2.93
CA VAL A 374 -2.58 -24.61 -2.45
C VAL A 374 -2.50 -25.07 -1.01
N ASP A 375 -1.58 -25.98 -0.69
CA ASP A 375 -1.40 -26.49 0.66
C ASP A 375 -1.00 -25.36 1.63
N PHE A 376 -0.12 -24.46 1.18
CA PHE A 376 0.30 -23.31 1.96
C PHE A 376 -0.86 -22.40 2.34
N TRP A 377 -1.67 -21.96 1.37
CA TRP A 377 -2.80 -21.06 1.67
C TRP A 377 -3.92 -21.75 2.44
N ASN A 378 -4.19 -23.02 2.12
CA ASN A 378 -5.16 -23.83 2.84
C ASN A 378 -4.72 -24.01 4.31
N SER A 379 -3.45 -24.34 4.56
CA SER A 379 -2.91 -24.43 5.91
C SER A 379 -2.92 -23.07 6.61
N LEU A 380 -2.38 -22.02 5.98
CA LEU A 380 -2.27 -20.68 6.57
C LEU A 380 -3.61 -20.09 7.02
N THR A 381 -4.72 -20.53 6.41
CA THR A 381 -6.07 -20.03 6.70
C THR A 381 -7.00 -21.07 7.33
N ASP A 382 -6.46 -22.18 7.83
CA ASP A 382 -7.20 -23.30 8.44
C ASP A 382 -8.34 -23.84 7.55
N GLY A 383 -8.09 -23.88 6.24
CA GLY A 383 -9.03 -24.35 5.23
C GLY A 383 -10.07 -23.32 4.80
N THR A 384 -10.03 -22.10 5.36
CA THR A 384 -10.98 -21.04 5.03
C THR A 384 -10.74 -20.46 3.64
N TRP A 385 -9.48 -20.41 3.18
CA TRP A 385 -9.14 -20.02 1.82
C TRP A 385 -9.38 -21.17 0.85
N ILE A 386 -10.09 -20.90 -0.26
CA ILE A 386 -10.42 -21.89 -1.28
C ILE A 386 -9.91 -21.39 -2.63
N ASP A 387 -9.17 -22.23 -3.36
CA ASP A 387 -8.64 -21.90 -4.67
C ASP A 387 -9.76 -21.51 -5.66
N LYS A 388 -9.47 -20.50 -6.49
CA LYS A 388 -10.32 -20.02 -7.58
C LYS A 388 -10.73 -21.14 -8.55
N ASP A 389 -9.87 -22.10 -8.85
CA ASP A 389 -10.18 -23.19 -9.79
C ASP A 389 -11.10 -24.24 -9.17
N ILE A 390 -10.91 -24.55 -7.88
CA ILE A 390 -11.83 -25.38 -7.09
C ILE A 390 -13.20 -24.70 -7.00
N THR A 391 -13.23 -23.37 -6.88
CA THR A 391 -14.46 -22.62 -6.74
C THR A 391 -15.16 -22.34 -8.06
N MET A 392 -14.42 -22.10 -9.16
CA MET A 392 -14.97 -22.09 -10.51
C MET A 392 -15.56 -23.44 -10.87
N TRP A 393 -14.98 -24.55 -10.39
CA TRP A 393 -15.54 -25.88 -10.57
C TRP A 393 -16.81 -26.09 -9.73
N LYS A 394 -16.83 -25.69 -8.44
CA LYS A 394 -18.05 -25.67 -7.61
C LYS A 394 -19.14 -24.81 -8.25
N LYS A 395 -18.80 -23.62 -8.76
CA LYS A 395 -19.71 -22.68 -9.42
C LYS A 395 -20.15 -23.17 -10.82
N LYS A 396 -19.28 -23.84 -11.58
CA LYS A 396 -19.63 -24.53 -12.85
C LYS A 396 -20.42 -25.81 -12.62
N LEU A 397 -20.33 -26.47 -11.47
CA LEU A 397 -21.23 -27.55 -11.05
C LEU A 397 -22.58 -27.01 -10.62
N TRP A 398 -22.60 -25.87 -9.93
CA TRP A 398 -23.82 -25.15 -9.55
C TRP A 398 -24.58 -24.63 -10.78
N ILE A 399 -23.86 -24.02 -11.74
CA ILE A 399 -24.39 -23.55 -13.03
C ILE A 399 -24.58 -24.73 -14.01
N GLY A 400 -23.79 -25.80 -13.89
CA GLY A 400 -23.85 -27.01 -14.72
C GLY A 400 -24.98 -27.95 -14.34
N GLY A 401 -25.41 -27.94 -13.08
CA GLY A 401 -26.71 -28.48 -12.66
C GLY A 401 -27.88 -27.80 -13.38
N TYR A 402 -27.67 -26.57 -13.86
CA TYR A 402 -28.60 -25.83 -14.71
C TYR A 402 -28.42 -26.07 -16.22
N ARG A 403 -27.34 -26.75 -16.65
CA ARG A 403 -26.95 -26.89 -18.07
C ARG A 403 -26.54 -28.29 -18.52
N ILE A 404 -26.92 -29.36 -17.84
CA ILE A 404 -26.89 -30.71 -18.43
C ILE A 404 -28.21 -30.97 -19.16
N ARG A 405 -28.41 -30.26 -20.28
CA ARG A 405 -29.16 -30.77 -21.42
C ARG A 405 -28.17 -30.99 -22.55
N ASN A 406 -28.06 -32.26 -22.95
CA ASN A 406 -27.54 -32.72 -24.23
C ASN A 406 -26.07 -32.38 -24.55
N SER A 407 -25.13 -33.19 -24.04
CA SER A 407 -24.03 -33.61 -24.91
C SER A 407 -23.58 -35.03 -24.58
N ILE A 408 -23.45 -35.79 -25.65
CA ILE A 408 -23.16 -37.21 -25.73
C ILE A 408 -21.66 -37.36 -25.47
N ASN A 409 -21.28 -37.75 -24.25
CA ASN A 409 -20.07 -38.52 -23.93
C ASN A 409 -20.11 -38.90 -22.44
N ARG A 410 -21.05 -39.79 -22.11
CA ARG A 410 -21.12 -40.45 -20.82
C ARG A 410 -20.24 -41.70 -20.89
N GLY A 411 -19.01 -41.63 -20.37
CA GLY A 411 -18.13 -42.81 -20.46
C GLY A 411 -17.01 -42.94 -19.44
N SER A 412 -16.28 -41.88 -19.07
CA SER A 412 -14.94 -42.09 -18.47
C SER A 412 -14.62 -41.34 -17.17
N CYS A 413 -15.58 -40.67 -16.52
CA CYS A 413 -15.32 -40.10 -15.20
C CYS A 413 -15.83 -41.06 -14.11
N GLU A 414 -14.91 -41.73 -13.40
CA GLU A 414 -15.24 -42.62 -12.27
C GLU A 414 -16.08 -41.91 -11.19
N TRP A 415 -15.97 -40.58 -11.07
CA TRP A 415 -16.75 -39.78 -10.12
C TRP A 415 -18.21 -39.57 -10.52
N ALA A 416 -18.58 -39.71 -11.81
CA ALA A 416 -19.98 -39.71 -12.25
C ALA A 416 -20.73 -40.99 -11.85
N LYS A 417 -19.99 -42.10 -11.63
CA LYS A 417 -20.57 -43.33 -11.07
C LYS A 417 -20.89 -43.18 -9.59
N LEU A 418 -20.03 -42.49 -8.83
CA LEU A 418 -20.20 -42.23 -7.38
C LEU A 418 -21.42 -41.35 -7.05
N PHE A 419 -21.72 -40.35 -7.90
CA PHE A 419 -22.89 -39.49 -7.70
C PHE A 419 -24.23 -40.18 -8.01
N ARG A 420 -24.24 -41.11 -8.99
CA ARG A 420 -25.43 -41.93 -9.30
C ARG A 420 -25.85 -42.82 -8.15
N THR A 421 -24.92 -43.25 -7.31
CA THR A 421 -25.20 -44.16 -6.19
C THR A 421 -25.92 -43.48 -5.02
N HIS A 422 -25.87 -42.15 -4.93
CA HIS A 422 -26.30 -41.42 -3.72
C HIS A 422 -27.39 -40.36 -3.95
N SER A 423 -27.87 -40.18 -5.19
CA SER A 423 -28.98 -39.27 -5.49
C SER A 423 -30.24 -40.04 -5.87
N VAL A 424 -31.26 -39.98 -5.01
CA VAL A 424 -32.55 -40.63 -5.25
C VAL A 424 -33.40 -39.68 -6.09
N TYR A 425 -33.46 -39.93 -7.40
CA TYR A 425 -34.40 -39.28 -8.28
C TYR A 425 -35.65 -40.16 -8.38
N TYR A 426 -36.76 -39.69 -7.82
CA TYR A 426 -38.06 -40.31 -8.02
C TYR A 426 -38.53 -40.06 -9.46
N SER A 427 -39.07 -41.10 -10.09
CA SER A 427 -39.74 -41.00 -11.40
C SER A 427 -40.90 -40.00 -11.30
N ALA A 428 -41.26 -39.29 -12.37
CA ALA A 428 -42.40 -38.36 -12.36
C ALA A 428 -43.75 -39.03 -12.02
N ASN A 429 -43.79 -40.35 -12.07
CA ASN A 429 -44.97 -41.16 -11.73
C ASN A 429 -44.92 -41.72 -10.31
N ASP A 430 -43.86 -41.43 -9.56
CA ASP A 430 -43.70 -41.84 -8.17
C ASP A 430 -44.48 -40.88 -7.25
N PRO A 431 -45.29 -41.37 -6.31
CA PRO A 431 -46.10 -40.52 -5.43
C PRO A 431 -45.27 -39.60 -4.52
N GLY A 432 -43.96 -39.82 -4.38
CA GLY A 432 -43.03 -38.92 -3.70
C GLY A 432 -42.44 -37.80 -4.59
N TRP A 433 -42.83 -37.72 -5.86
CA TRP A 433 -42.34 -36.71 -6.80
C TRP A 433 -43.07 -35.37 -6.62
N SER A 434 -42.30 -34.30 -6.40
CA SER A 434 -42.81 -32.92 -6.30
C SER A 434 -42.17 -32.00 -7.35
N ARG A 435 -42.77 -30.83 -7.60
CA ARG A 435 -42.19 -29.79 -8.49
C ARG A 435 -40.84 -29.32 -7.96
N THR A 436 -39.96 -28.90 -8.86
CA THR A 436 -38.50 -28.88 -8.68
C THR A 436 -37.97 -28.06 -7.51
N GLN A 437 -38.64 -26.97 -7.14
CA GLN A 437 -38.27 -26.16 -5.96
C GLN A 437 -38.60 -26.91 -4.65
N ASP A 438 -39.75 -27.58 -4.62
CA ASP A 438 -40.21 -28.35 -3.47
C ASP A 438 -39.42 -29.67 -3.30
N GLN A 439 -38.97 -30.29 -4.41
CA GLN A 439 -38.09 -31.47 -4.34
C GLN A 439 -36.68 -31.13 -3.83
N THR A 440 -36.19 -29.92 -4.15
CA THR A 440 -34.92 -29.41 -3.62
C THR A 440 -35.05 -29.16 -2.11
N MET A 441 -36.15 -28.55 -1.68
CA MET A 441 -36.49 -28.39 -0.27
C MET A 441 -36.61 -29.75 0.46
N LEU A 442 -37.32 -30.73 -0.10
CA LEU A 442 -37.43 -32.08 0.46
C LEU A 442 -36.08 -32.79 0.57
N ASN A 443 -35.20 -32.62 -0.42
CA ASN A 443 -33.84 -33.18 -0.38
C ASN A 443 -32.96 -32.48 0.66
N ILE A 444 -33.08 -31.16 0.79
CA ILE A 444 -32.41 -30.38 1.85
C ILE A 444 -32.90 -30.84 3.22
N THR A 445 -34.22 -30.98 3.44
CA THR A 445 -34.79 -31.44 4.71
C THR A 445 -34.33 -32.86 5.06
N LYS A 446 -34.25 -33.76 4.07
CA LYS A 446 -33.81 -35.15 4.27
C LYS A 446 -32.31 -35.24 4.55
N VAL A 447 -31.50 -34.40 3.90
CA VAL A 447 -30.06 -34.28 4.12
C VAL A 447 -29.78 -33.65 5.49
N ASN A 448 -30.51 -32.61 5.88
CA ASN A 448 -30.42 -31.98 7.20
C ASN A 448 -30.81 -32.95 8.32
N LYS A 449 -31.86 -33.77 8.11
CA LYS A 449 -32.23 -34.85 9.03
C LYS A 449 -31.12 -35.90 9.17
N LEU A 450 -30.50 -36.29 8.06
CA LEU A 450 -29.35 -37.21 8.06
C LEU A 450 -28.12 -36.60 8.76
N PHE A 451 -27.88 -35.30 8.62
CA PHE A 451 -26.81 -34.61 9.33
C PHE A 451 -27.07 -34.56 10.85
N LEU A 452 -28.30 -34.27 11.27
CA LEU A 452 -28.72 -34.31 12.67
C LEU A 452 -28.61 -35.72 13.27
N GLU A 453 -29.07 -36.76 12.55
CA GLU A 453 -28.97 -38.16 12.96
C GLU A 453 -27.51 -38.66 13.05
N ASN A 454 -26.57 -38.01 12.34
CA ASN A 454 -25.13 -38.30 12.39
C ASN A 454 -24.32 -37.29 13.24
N GLY A 455 -24.99 -36.47 14.06
CA GLY A 455 -24.33 -35.60 15.04
C GLY A 455 -23.66 -34.35 14.46
N VAL A 456 -23.97 -33.94 13.23
CA VAL A 456 -23.49 -32.70 12.62
C VAL A 456 -24.50 -31.58 12.94
N ILE A 457 -24.12 -30.68 13.84
CA ILE A 457 -24.95 -29.53 14.24
C ILE A 457 -24.59 -28.34 13.35
N LEU A 458 -25.52 -27.92 12.49
CA LEU A 458 -25.46 -26.63 11.81
C LEU A 458 -25.88 -25.57 12.85
N GLY A 459 -25.04 -24.53 13.02
CA GLY A 459 -25.18 -23.54 14.09
C GLY A 459 -26.60 -22.99 14.25
N GLU A 460 -27.08 -23.00 15.49
CA GLU A 460 -28.45 -22.66 15.89
C GLU A 460 -28.87 -21.27 15.40
N GLU A 461 -30.06 -21.19 14.81
CA GLU A 461 -30.77 -19.95 14.58
C GLU A 461 -31.03 -19.30 15.95
N ALA A 462 -30.59 -18.05 16.10
CA ALA A 462 -30.93 -17.26 17.27
C ALA A 462 -32.44 -17.05 17.31
N ASP A 463 -33.08 -17.60 18.34
CA ASP A 463 -34.45 -17.31 18.76
C ASP A 463 -34.67 -15.80 18.84
N GLY A 464 -35.48 -15.29 17.91
CA GLY A 464 -36.00 -13.93 17.90
C GLY A 464 -37.49 -13.98 18.19
N GLY A 465 -37.83 -13.75 19.46
CA GLY A 465 -39.17 -13.84 20.03
C GLY A 465 -40.26 -13.00 19.37
N GLU A 466 -41.47 -13.42 19.72
CA GLU A 466 -42.81 -12.90 19.45
C GLU A 466 -43.01 -11.38 19.67
N ASN A 467 -44.16 -10.92 19.17
CA ASN A 467 -44.87 -9.64 19.32
C ASN A 467 -44.68 -8.70 18.13
N ASP A 468 -45.70 -8.05 17.56
CA ASP A 468 -47.15 -8.06 17.71
C ASP A 468 -47.70 -7.25 16.51
N VAL A 469 -48.93 -7.58 16.08
CA VAL A 469 -50.06 -6.74 15.58
C VAL A 469 -49.71 -5.37 14.93
N ASP A 470 -50.11 -5.07 13.68
CA ASP A 470 -51.41 -4.47 13.27
C ASP A 470 -51.56 -4.61 11.73
N GLU A 471 -52.63 -5.21 11.23
CA GLU A 471 -53.84 -4.52 10.70
C GLU A 471 -53.54 -3.47 9.62
N ASP A 472 -53.91 -3.79 8.37
CA ASP A 472 -54.67 -2.88 7.50
C ASP A 472 -55.34 -3.71 6.39
N GLU A 473 -56.65 -3.89 6.57
CA GLU A 473 -57.63 -4.27 5.57
C GLU A 473 -57.89 -3.11 4.57
N ASP A 474 -58.54 -3.47 3.45
CA ASP A 474 -59.31 -2.61 2.54
C ASP A 474 -58.53 -1.74 1.51
N ALA A 475 -58.93 -1.62 0.24
CA ALA A 475 -60.15 -2.01 -0.46
C ALA A 475 -59.95 -2.01 -1.99
N GLU A 476 -60.67 -2.93 -2.66
CA GLU A 476 -61.56 -2.79 -3.84
C GLU A 476 -61.13 -1.89 -5.03
N GLU A 477 -60.98 -2.49 -6.21
CA GLU A 477 -61.94 -2.42 -7.35
C GLU A 477 -62.10 -1.01 -7.99
N GLU A 478 -61.33 -0.75 -9.05
CA GLU A 478 -61.82 -0.57 -10.44
C GLU A 478 -60.65 -0.64 -11.46
#